data_AF-A0A447IEE7-F1
#
_entry.id   AF-A0A447IEE7-F1
#
_cell.length_a   1.000
_cell.length_b   1.000
_cell.length_c   1.000
_cell.angle_alpha   90.00
_cell.angle_beta   90.00
_cell.angle_gamma   90.00
#
_symmetry.space_group_name_H-M   'P 1'
#
loop_
_entity.id
_entity.type
_entity.pdbx_description
1 polymer ?
#
loop_
_entity_poly.entity_id
_entity_poly.type
_entity_poly.pdbx_seq_one_letter_code
_entity_poly.pdbx_strand_id
1 'polypeptide(L)'
;MNMFISSMLFIALFAVSFAHFIWSLGRTWPIRGEKLLAQTVVGTAGIERMPPRWASFGVSLFTLGTGIYALALADHDSGAELMTVGGFGFALLFLARGIVGYTAWWAAQTPEPNFRLNDRRVYSPLCIAIGLGFAALSIMRLI
;
A
#
# COMPACT_ATOMS: atom_id res chain seq x y z
N MET A 1 -10.92 19.19 6.96
CA MET A 1 -11.22 17.88 6.35
C MET A 1 -9.95 17.25 5.74
N ASN A 2 -9.17 18.01 4.98
CA ASN A 2 -7.93 17.54 4.33
C ASN A 2 -6.93 16.91 5.32
N MET A 3 -6.64 17.59 6.43
CA MET A 3 -5.73 17.08 7.48
C MET A 3 -6.17 15.77 8.12
N PHE A 4 -7.49 15.54 8.25
CA PHE A 4 -8.00 14.28 8.80
C PHE A 4 -7.78 13.13 7.82
N ILE A 5 -8.14 13.33 6.55
CA ILE A 5 -7.97 12.31 5.50
C ILE A 5 -6.48 11.98 5.32
N SER A 6 -5.61 13.00 5.22
CA SER A 6 -4.17 12.79 5.07
C SER A 6 -3.56 12.05 6.26
N SER A 7 -3.97 12.38 7.48
CA SER A 7 -3.49 11.68 8.68
C SER A 7 -3.91 10.21 8.69
N MET A 8 -5.14 9.90 8.30
CA MET A 8 -5.61 8.51 8.18
C MET A 8 -4.83 7.73 7.11
N LEU A 9 -4.58 8.34 5.96
CA LEU A 9 -3.74 7.76 4.91
C LEU A 9 -2.31 7.51 5.39
N PHE A 10 -1.72 8.51 6.05
CA PHE A 10 -0.37 8.40 6.60
C PHE A 10 -0.28 7.26 7.61
N ILE A 11 -1.21 7.14 8.55
CA ILE A 11 -1.21 6.06 9.54
C ILE A 11 -1.27 4.69 8.87
N ALA A 12 -2.16 4.51 7.89
CA ALA A 12 -2.27 3.26 7.15
C ALA A 12 -0.98 2.90 6.39
N LEU A 13 -0.43 3.86 5.64
CA LEU A 13 0.80 3.67 4.86
C LEU A 13 2.03 3.50 5.75
N PHE A 14 2.09 4.20 6.87
CA PHE A 14 3.15 4.06 7.87
C PHE A 14 3.14 2.68 8.51
N ALA A 15 1.96 2.13 8.84
CA ALA A 15 1.86 0.78 9.37
C ALA A 15 2.39 -0.27 8.36
N VAL A 16 2.05 -0.13 7.08
CA VAL A 16 2.59 -0.98 6.00
C VAL A 16 4.10 -0.80 5.87
N SER A 17 4.57 0.45 5.84
CA SER A 17 5.99 0.78 5.74
C SER A 17 6.81 0.17 6.88
N PHE A 18 6.30 0.27 8.11
CA PHE A 18 6.95 -0.25 9.31
C PHE A 18 7.04 -1.78 9.28
N ALA A 19 5.97 -2.46 8.89
CA ALA A 19 5.99 -3.91 8.72
C ALA A 19 7.04 -4.34 7.67
N HIS A 20 7.06 -3.70 6.51
CA HIS A 20 8.03 -3.97 5.46
C HIS A 20 9.47 -3.63 5.86
N PHE A 21 9.68 -2.59 6.67
CA PHE A 21 10.99 -2.27 7.23
C PHE A 21 11.50 -3.40 8.12
N ILE A 22 10.67 -3.88 9.06
CA ILE A 22 11.00 -5.02 9.91
C ILE A 22 11.34 -6.26 9.07
N TRP A 23 10.58 -6.53 8.01
CA TRP A 23 10.84 -7.66 7.11
C TRP A 23 12.13 -7.50 6.30
N SER A 24 12.50 -6.27 5.93
CA SER A 24 13.80 -5.99 5.30
C SER A 24 14.97 -6.33 6.23
N LEU A 25 14.77 -6.21 7.54
CA LEU A 25 15.73 -6.65 8.56
C LEU A 25 15.67 -8.16 8.81
N GLY A 26 14.93 -8.94 8.01
CA GLY A 26 14.83 -10.40 8.12
C GLY A 26 14.04 -10.89 9.33
N ARG A 27 13.29 -10.00 9.99
CA ARG A 27 12.40 -10.35 11.10
C ARG A 27 11.03 -10.69 10.53
N THR A 28 10.35 -11.70 11.08
CA THR A 28 9.05 -12.15 10.53
C THR A 28 7.83 -11.55 11.21
N TRP A 29 8.03 -10.76 12.28
CA TRP A 29 6.94 -10.16 13.06
C TRP A 29 5.98 -9.35 12.16
N PRO A 30 4.65 -9.43 12.39
CA PRO A 30 3.95 -10.16 13.46
C PRO A 30 3.70 -11.65 13.17
N ILE A 31 4.20 -12.18 12.06
CA ILE A 31 3.95 -13.56 11.62
C ILE A 31 5.04 -14.51 12.16
N ARG A 32 4.62 -15.70 12.59
CA ARG A 32 5.45 -16.63 13.39
C ARG A 32 6.59 -17.31 12.60
N GLY A 33 6.67 -17.16 11.28
CA GLY A 33 7.70 -17.78 10.47
C GLY A 33 7.77 -17.24 9.05
N GLU A 34 8.92 -17.46 8.41
CA GLU A 34 9.23 -16.86 7.10
C GLU A 34 8.34 -17.43 5.99
N LYS A 35 8.17 -18.76 5.92
CA LYS A 35 7.29 -19.40 4.95
C LYS A 35 5.85 -18.88 5.05
N LEU A 36 5.31 -18.82 6.27
CA LEU A 36 3.97 -18.30 6.49
C LEU A 36 3.86 -16.81 6.12
N LEU A 37 4.89 -16.01 6.43
CA LEU A 37 4.95 -14.61 6.02
C LEU A 37 4.90 -14.50 4.49
N ALA A 38 5.75 -15.25 3.77
CA ALA A 38 5.81 -15.24 2.32
C ALA A 38 4.47 -15.66 1.67
N GLN A 39 3.85 -16.73 2.19
CA GLN A 39 2.52 -17.19 1.76
C GLN A 39 1.41 -16.19 2.07
N THR A 40 1.60 -15.30 3.06
CA THR A 40 0.61 -14.29 3.46
C THR A 40 0.73 -13.00 2.66
N VAL A 41 1.95 -12.58 2.28
CA VAL A 41 2.20 -11.25 1.69
C VAL A 41 2.60 -11.27 0.22
N VAL A 42 3.12 -12.38 -0.31
CA VAL A 42 3.56 -12.51 -1.71
C VAL A 42 2.56 -13.32 -2.53
N GLY A 43 2.17 -14.48 -1.99
CA GLY A 43 1.09 -15.28 -2.53
C GLY A 43 1.37 -16.09 -3.79
N THR A 44 2.58 -16.00 -4.37
CA THR A 44 2.99 -16.77 -5.55
C THR A 44 3.06 -18.27 -5.26
N ALA A 45 2.75 -19.09 -6.27
CA ALA A 45 2.68 -20.55 -6.12
C ALA A 45 3.95 -21.15 -5.51
N GLY A 46 3.81 -21.91 -4.42
CA GLY A 46 4.90 -22.70 -3.84
C GLY A 46 5.96 -21.84 -3.12
N ILE A 47 5.64 -20.59 -2.78
CA ILE A 47 6.58 -19.70 -2.10
C ILE A 47 6.93 -20.23 -0.70
N GLU A 48 8.22 -20.42 -0.43
CA GLU A 48 8.69 -20.92 0.86
C GLU A 48 9.54 -19.91 1.65
N ARG A 49 10.05 -18.89 0.96
CA ARG A 49 10.94 -17.87 1.54
C ARG A 49 10.51 -16.49 1.09
N MET A 50 10.90 -15.48 1.87
CA MET A 50 10.65 -14.11 1.47
C MET A 50 11.49 -13.75 0.24
N PRO A 51 10.99 -12.83 -0.61
CA PRO A 51 11.81 -12.18 -1.62
C PRO A 51 13.05 -11.50 -0.99
N PRO A 52 14.06 -11.14 -1.79
CA PRO A 52 15.24 -10.46 -1.29
C PRO A 52 14.90 -9.25 -0.40
N ARG A 53 15.66 -9.06 0.68
CA ARG A 53 15.42 -8.00 1.69
C ARG A 53 15.25 -6.59 1.10
N TRP A 54 15.95 -6.30 0.01
CA TRP A 54 15.85 -5.00 -0.68
C TRP A 54 14.46 -4.76 -1.27
N ALA A 55 13.71 -5.81 -1.63
CA ALA A 55 12.34 -5.65 -2.12
C ALA A 55 11.43 -5.13 -1.00
N SER A 56 11.49 -5.73 0.19
CA SER A 56 10.76 -5.22 1.36
C SER A 56 11.22 -3.82 1.77
N PHE A 57 12.52 -3.54 1.69
CA PHE A 57 13.03 -2.19 1.96
C PHE A 57 12.48 -1.16 0.96
N GLY A 58 12.45 -1.50 -0.33
CA GLY A 58 11.87 -0.64 -1.37
C GLY A 58 10.38 -0.36 -1.13
N VAL A 59 9.60 -1.36 -0.76
CA VAL A 59 8.18 -1.18 -0.39
C VAL A 59 8.04 -0.28 0.84
N SER A 60 8.92 -0.44 1.84
CA SER A 60 8.95 0.41 3.03
C SER A 60 9.19 1.87 2.69
N LEU A 61 10.21 2.18 1.88
CA LEU A 61 10.49 3.55 1.44
C LEU A 61 9.35 4.11 0.60
N PHE A 62 8.85 3.33 -0.36
CA PHE A 62 7.77 3.77 -1.25
C PHE A 62 6.52 4.14 -0.44
N THR A 63 6.08 3.27 0.47
CA THR A 63 4.88 3.51 1.28
C THR A 63 5.08 4.63 2.29
N LEU A 64 6.27 4.77 2.90
CA LEU A 64 6.58 5.91 3.77
C LEU A 64 6.54 7.23 3.00
N GLY A 65 7.25 7.29 1.86
CA GLY A 65 7.29 8.47 1.00
C GLY A 65 5.90 8.86 0.50
N THR A 66 5.10 7.88 0.12
CA THR A 66 3.70 8.10 -0.29
C THR A 66 2.84 8.60 0.88
N GLY A 67 3.06 8.09 2.10
CA GLY A 67 2.38 8.62 3.30
C GLY A 67 2.75 10.07 3.57
N ILE A 68 4.04 10.41 3.51
CA ILE A 68 4.52 11.80 3.68
C ILE A 68 3.93 12.70 2.59
N TYR A 69 3.84 12.20 1.36
CA TYR A 69 3.18 12.89 0.26
C TYR A 69 1.71 13.18 0.54
N ALA A 70 0.97 12.24 1.14
CA ALA A 70 -0.41 12.47 1.56
C ALA A 70 -0.52 13.60 2.60
N LEU A 71 0.41 13.68 3.56
CA LEU A 71 0.47 14.78 4.51
C LEU A 71 0.75 16.12 3.81
N ALA A 72 1.67 16.15 2.85
CA ALA A 72 1.97 17.33 2.06
C ALA A 72 0.76 17.80 1.22
N LEU A 73 -0.02 16.88 0.65
CA LEU A 73 -1.27 17.18 -0.07
C LEU A 73 -2.35 17.83 0.80
N ALA A 74 -2.25 17.75 2.12
CA ALA A 74 -3.22 18.39 3.00
C ALA A 74 -3.08 19.91 3.02
N ASP A 75 -1.91 20.42 2.64
CA ASP A 75 -1.66 21.83 2.46
C ASP A 75 -2.06 22.25 1.03
N HIS A 76 -3.02 23.17 0.95
CA HIS A 76 -3.64 23.55 -0.31
C HIS A 76 -2.67 24.36 -1.18
N ASP A 77 -1.90 25.26 -0.55
CA ASP A 77 -1.13 26.30 -1.23
C ASP A 77 0.30 25.86 -1.63
N SER A 78 0.76 24.68 -1.19
CA SER A 78 2.13 24.21 -1.46
C SER A 78 2.26 23.24 -2.63
N GLY A 79 3.45 23.17 -3.24
CA GLY A 79 3.82 22.08 -4.16
C GLY A 79 3.37 22.19 -5.62
N ALA A 80 2.85 23.34 -6.06
CA ALA A 80 2.38 23.59 -7.43
C ALA A 80 1.35 22.55 -7.96
N GLU A 81 0.87 22.76 -9.19
CA GLU A 81 -0.11 21.87 -9.83
C GLU A 81 0.41 20.43 -9.99
N LEU A 82 1.74 20.27 -10.14
CA LEU A 82 2.39 18.97 -10.25
C LEU A 82 2.14 18.08 -9.02
N MET A 83 2.00 18.67 -7.83
CA MET A 83 1.68 17.90 -6.63
C MET A 83 0.24 17.35 -6.68
N THR A 84 -0.71 18.07 -7.29
CA THR A 84 -2.07 17.54 -7.49
C THR A 84 -2.07 16.40 -8.51
N VAL A 85 -1.28 16.53 -9.59
CA VAL A 85 -1.11 15.44 -10.59
C VAL A 85 -0.53 14.18 -9.94
N GLY A 86 0.50 14.32 -9.10
CA GLY A 86 1.06 13.17 -8.38
C GLY A 86 0.07 12.53 -7.40
N GLY A 87 -0.79 13.33 -6.76
CA GLY A 87 -1.90 12.82 -5.94
C GLY A 87 -2.86 11.93 -6.73
N PHE A 88 -3.28 12.34 -7.92
CA PHE A 88 -4.07 11.50 -8.82
C PHE A 88 -3.30 10.28 -9.33
N GLY A 89 -1.99 10.39 -9.53
CA GLY A 89 -1.13 9.26 -9.86
C GLY A 89 -1.15 8.17 -8.78
N PHE A 90 -1.01 8.56 -7.51
CA PHE A 90 -1.14 7.63 -6.38
C PHE A 90 -2.56 7.07 -6.25
N ALA A 91 -3.59 7.90 -6.47
CA ALA A 91 -4.97 7.44 -6.48
C ALA A 91 -5.18 6.32 -7.50
N LEU A 92 -4.74 6.53 -8.74
CA LEU A 92 -4.83 5.54 -9.81
C LEU A 92 -4.06 4.26 -9.47
N LEU A 93 -2.82 4.38 -8.97
CA LEU A 93 -1.98 3.24 -8.60
C LEU A 93 -2.65 2.35 -7.56
N PHE A 94 -3.16 2.95 -6.48
CA PHE A 94 -3.78 2.20 -5.39
C PHE A 94 -5.16 1.64 -5.76
N LEU A 95 -5.98 2.40 -6.51
CA LEU A 95 -7.25 1.91 -7.04
C LEU A 95 -7.05 0.74 -8.00
N ALA A 96 -6.12 0.86 -8.95
CA ALA A 96 -5.79 -0.20 -9.89
C ALA A 96 -5.37 -1.46 -9.15
N ARG A 97 -4.42 -1.36 -8.20
CA ARG A 97 -3.99 -2.52 -7.40
C ARG A 97 -5.16 -3.11 -6.61
N GLY A 98 -5.98 -2.28 -5.98
CA GLY A 98 -7.10 -2.72 -5.17
C GLY A 98 -8.18 -3.44 -5.99
N ILE A 99 -8.43 -2.99 -7.22
CA ILE A 99 -9.39 -3.63 -8.15
C ILE A 99 -8.82 -4.92 -8.70
N VAL A 100 -7.54 -4.93 -9.11
CA VAL A 100 -6.85 -6.12 -9.65
C VAL A 100 -6.92 -7.30 -8.68
N GLY A 101 -6.86 -7.05 -7.36
CA GLY A 101 -6.97 -8.07 -6.33
C GLY A 101 -8.27 -8.90 -6.32
N TYR A 102 -9.33 -8.41 -6.96
CA TYR A 102 -10.61 -9.14 -7.12
C TYR A 102 -10.74 -9.91 -8.44
N THR A 103 -9.73 -9.84 -9.32
CA THR A 103 -9.79 -10.46 -10.65
C THR A 103 -9.36 -11.93 -10.62
N ALA A 104 -9.93 -12.73 -11.52
CA ALA A 104 -9.53 -14.13 -11.69
C ALA A 104 -8.07 -14.26 -12.16
N TRP A 105 -7.60 -13.32 -12.99
CA TRP A 105 -6.21 -13.28 -13.44
C TRP A 105 -5.25 -13.16 -12.26
N TRP A 106 -5.50 -12.22 -11.34
CA TRP A 106 -4.65 -12.03 -10.16
C TRP A 106 -4.68 -13.26 -9.24
N ALA A 107 -5.87 -13.84 -9.01
CA ALA A 107 -6.01 -15.07 -8.23
C ALA A 107 -5.21 -16.25 -8.82
N ALA A 108 -5.01 -16.30 -10.13
CA ALA A 108 -4.16 -17.29 -10.78
C ALA A 108 -2.65 -17.02 -10.60
N GLN A 109 -2.23 -15.75 -10.51
CA GLN A 109 -0.84 -15.37 -10.24
C GLN A 109 -0.45 -15.57 -8.77
N THR A 110 -1.39 -15.35 -7.86
CA THR A 110 -1.17 -15.48 -6.41
C THR A 110 -2.09 -16.55 -5.79
N PRO A 111 -1.87 -17.85 -6.07
CA PRO A 111 -2.79 -18.90 -5.68
C PRO A 111 -2.75 -19.27 -4.18
N GLU A 112 -1.76 -18.81 -3.42
CA GLU A 112 -1.63 -19.17 -2.00
C GLU A 112 -2.88 -18.77 -1.19
N PRO A 113 -3.51 -19.70 -0.43
CA PRO A 113 -4.77 -19.42 0.27
C PRO A 113 -4.68 -18.28 1.29
N ASN A 114 -3.55 -18.18 2.01
CA ASN A 114 -3.36 -17.16 3.04
C ASN A 114 -3.33 -15.76 2.43
N PHE A 115 -2.55 -15.57 1.36
CA PHE A 115 -2.55 -14.33 0.59
C PHE A 115 -3.94 -14.03 0.02
N ARG A 116 -4.59 -14.98 -0.65
CA ARG A 116 -5.91 -14.74 -1.26
C ARG A 116 -6.97 -14.30 -0.26
N LEU A 117 -6.99 -14.92 0.91
CA LEU A 117 -7.92 -14.55 1.98
C LEU A 117 -7.66 -13.11 2.42
N ASN A 118 -6.38 -12.78 2.66
CA ASN A 118 -6.01 -11.47 3.18
C ASN A 118 -6.09 -10.36 2.11
N ASP A 119 -5.82 -10.69 0.85
CA ASP A 119 -5.92 -9.77 -0.26
C ASP A 119 -7.37 -9.33 -0.46
N ARG A 120 -8.31 -10.28 -0.44
CA ARG A 120 -9.73 -9.99 -0.60
C ARG A 120 -10.34 -9.24 0.59
N ARG A 121 -9.88 -9.52 1.82
CA ARG A 121 -10.47 -8.98 3.06
C ARG A 121 -9.79 -7.73 3.61
N VAL A 122 -8.50 -7.56 3.33
CA VAL A 122 -7.67 -6.53 3.97
C VAL A 122 -6.91 -5.73 2.93
N TYR A 123 -6.08 -6.37 2.11
CA TYR A 123 -5.13 -5.61 1.28
C TYR A 123 -5.81 -4.85 0.14
N SER A 124 -6.71 -5.49 -0.60
CA SER A 124 -7.45 -4.86 -1.70
C SER A 124 -8.42 -3.78 -1.20
N PRO A 125 -9.24 -4.01 -0.16
CA PRO A 125 -10.04 -2.95 0.45
C PRO A 125 -9.20 -1.76 0.94
N LEU A 126 -8.05 -2.04 1.59
CA LEU A 126 -7.16 -0.99 2.08
C LEU A 126 -6.59 -0.16 0.92
N CYS A 127 -6.17 -0.79 -0.17
CA CYS A 127 -5.70 -0.06 -1.35
C CYS A 127 -6.81 0.75 -2.02
N ILE A 128 -8.03 0.24 -2.12
CA ILE A 128 -9.16 1.04 -2.61
C ILE A 128 -9.38 2.25 -1.71
N ALA A 129 -9.43 2.07 -0.38
CA ALA A 129 -9.61 3.15 0.57
C ALA A 129 -8.50 4.20 0.47
N ILE A 130 -7.24 3.78 0.37
CA ILE A 130 -6.09 4.67 0.19
C ILE A 130 -6.22 5.45 -1.13
N GLY A 131 -6.54 4.76 -2.22
CA GLY A 131 -6.70 5.38 -3.54
C GLY A 131 -7.83 6.42 -3.58
N LEU A 132 -8.98 6.11 -2.96
CA LEU A 132 -10.07 7.06 -2.79
C LEU A 132 -9.68 8.26 -1.93
N GLY A 133 -8.88 8.05 -0.87
CA GLY A 133 -8.36 9.14 -0.05
C GLY A 133 -7.44 10.08 -0.82
N PHE A 134 -6.54 9.56 -1.65
CA PHE A 134 -5.69 10.37 -2.53
C PHE A 134 -6.51 11.15 -3.57
N ALA A 135 -7.53 10.52 -4.16
CA ALA A 135 -8.44 11.21 -5.08
C ALA A 135 -9.18 12.34 -4.36
N ALA A 136 -9.71 12.10 -3.17
CA ALA A 136 -10.40 13.09 -2.36
C ALA A 136 -9.49 14.28 -2.02
N LEU A 137 -8.27 14.02 -1.52
CA LEU A 137 -7.30 15.09 -1.23
C LEU A 137 -6.97 15.90 -2.49
N SER A 138 -6.75 15.23 -3.62
CA SER A 138 -6.40 15.92 -4.88
C SER A 138 -7.56 16.78 -5.41
N ILE A 139 -8.80 16.29 -5.31
CA ILE A 139 -10.00 17.07 -5.68
C ILE A 139 -10.19 18.26 -4.74
N MET A 140 -9.99 18.08 -3.43
CA MET A 140 -10.08 19.16 -2.43
C MET A 140 -9.01 20.25 -2.62
N ARG A 141 -7.97 20.00 -3.42
CA ARG A 141 -6.98 21.03 -3.82
C ARG A 141 -7.40 21.83 -5.04
N LEU A 142 -8.41 21.39 -5.79
CA LEU A 142 -8.87 22.04 -7.01
C LEU A 142 -10.14 22.89 -6.82
N ILE A 143 -10.77 22.77 -5.64
CA ILE A 143 -11.97 23.50 -5.24
C ILE A 143 -11.62 24.47 -4.11
#